data_AF-A0A315QYU9-F1
#
_entry.id   AF-A0A315QYU9-F1
#
_cell.length_a   1.000
_cell.length_b   1.000
_cell.length_c   1.000
_cell.angle_alpha   90.00
_cell.angle_beta   90.00
_cell.angle_gamma   90.00
#
_symmetry.space_group_name_H-M   'P 1'
#
loop_
_entity.id
_entity.type
_entity.pdbx_description
1 polymer ?
#
loop_
_entity_poly.entity_id
_entity_poly.type
_entity_poly.pdbx_seq_one_letter_code
_entity_poly.pdbx_strand_id
1 'polypeptide(L)'
;MSKQKNDTRIEKRKNEILGLFLITFAAISYFAIFSRSAGLLGNYISSAYYFMVGSGSYILPLLFVYWGIQLIRSKKIKFSGRFLGLLISFI
;
A
#
# COMPACT_ATOMS: atom_id res chain seq x y z
N MET A 1 -31.04 12.42 12.52
CA MET A 1 -30.25 12.95 11.38
C MET A 1 -28.80 13.34 11.74
N SER A 2 -28.47 13.79 12.95
CA SER A 2 -27.09 14.17 13.36
C SER A 2 -26.13 12.98 13.55
N LYS A 3 -26.62 11.83 14.05
CA LYS A 3 -25.80 10.64 14.33
C LYS A 3 -25.10 10.08 13.08
N GLN A 4 -25.85 9.93 11.99
CA GLN A 4 -25.35 9.40 10.70
C GLN A 4 -24.27 10.30 10.06
N LYS A 5 -24.31 11.61 10.31
CA LYS A 5 -23.27 12.55 9.83
C LYS A 5 -21.96 12.46 10.64
N ASN A 6 -22.03 12.00 11.90
CA ASN A 6 -20.84 11.76 12.72
C ASN A 6 -20.17 10.44 12.34
N ASP A 7 -20.94 9.39 12.11
CA ASP A 7 -20.39 8.07 11.71
C ASP A 7 -19.61 8.15 10.40
N THR A 8 -20.16 8.85 9.40
CA THR A 8 -19.47 9.07 8.10
C THR A 8 -18.17 9.88 8.24
N ARG A 9 -18.09 10.83 9.17
CA ARG A 9 -16.85 11.58 9.45
C ARG A 9 -15.80 10.73 10.15
N ILE A 10 -16.21 9.84 11.06
CA ILE A 10 -15.32 8.92 11.76
C ILE A 10 -14.75 7.90 10.77
N GLU A 11 -15.58 7.31 9.93
CA GLU A 11 -15.14 6.38 8.88
C GLU A 11 -14.13 7.02 7.92
N LYS A 12 -14.40 8.26 7.49
CA LYS A 12 -13.47 9.00 6.63
C LYS A 12 -12.10 9.18 7.30
N ARG A 13 -12.07 9.62 8.57
CA ARG A 13 -10.80 9.78 9.32
C ARG A 13 -10.08 8.46 9.50
N LYS A 14 -10.80 7.38 9.80
CA LYS A 14 -10.22 6.03 9.92
C LYS A 14 -9.57 5.59 8.60
N ASN A 15 -10.23 5.84 7.47
CA ASN A 15 -9.68 5.53 6.14
C ASN A 15 -8.46 6.41 5.81
N GLU A 16 -8.47 7.69 6.19
CA GLU A 16 -7.31 8.57 6.02
C GLU A 16 -6.09 8.07 6.83
N ILE A 17 -6.29 7.67 8.09
CA ILE A 17 -5.22 7.12 8.94
C ILE A 17 -4.68 5.81 8.37
N LEU A 18 -5.57 4.89 7.98
CA LEU A 18 -5.19 3.62 7.35
C LEU A 18 -4.45 3.83 6.03
N GLY A 19 -4.90 4.78 5.22
CA GLY A 19 -4.27 5.09 3.95
C GLY A 19 -2.89 5.73 4.12
N LEU A 20 -2.73 6.62 5.09
CA LEU A 20 -1.42 7.19 5.45
C LEU A 20 -0.48 6.10 5.97
N PHE A 21 -0.97 5.21 6.84
CA PHE A 21 -0.22 4.07 7.32
C PHE A 21 0.29 3.18 6.16
N LEU A 22 -0.58 2.85 5.20
CA LEU A 22 -0.18 2.05 4.03
C LEU A 22 0.87 2.74 3.17
N ILE A 23 0.75 4.05 2.94
CA ILE A 23 1.74 4.82 2.17
C ILE A 23 3.10 4.83 2.89
N THR A 24 3.10 5.06 4.20
CA THR A 24 4.33 5.01 5.01
C THR A 24 4.94 3.62 5.01
N PHE A 25 4.12 2.58 5.18
CA PHE A 25 4.57 1.19 5.13
C PHE A 25 5.14 0.83 3.75
N ALA A 26 4.54 1.34 2.67
CA ALA A 26 5.05 1.17 1.32
C ALA A 26 6.44 1.81 1.16
N ALA A 27 6.65 3.02 1.68
CA ALA A 27 7.96 3.67 1.62
C ALA A 27 9.03 2.86 2.37
N ILE A 28 8.73 2.44 3.61
CA ILE A 28 9.63 1.58 4.40
C ILE A 28 9.94 0.29 3.66
N SER A 29 8.92 -0.34 3.08
CA SER A 29 9.06 -1.60 2.36
C SER A 29 9.86 -1.45 1.07
N TYR A 30 9.68 -0.35 0.35
CA TYR A 30 10.51 -0.01 -0.80
C TYR A 30 11.98 0.10 -0.40
N PHE A 31 12.30 0.87 0.65
CA PHE A 31 13.67 0.94 1.15
C PHE A 31 14.20 -0.40 1.65
N ALA A 32 13.36 -1.23 2.27
CA ALA A 32 13.74 -2.56 2.73
C ALA A 32 14.13 -3.50 1.56
N ILE A 33 13.46 -3.40 0.42
CA ILE A 33 13.75 -4.23 -0.77
C ILE A 33 15.02 -3.74 -1.48
N PHE A 34 15.22 -2.42 -1.59
CA PHE A 34 16.33 -1.85 -2.36
C PHE A 34 17.62 -1.67 -1.55
N SER A 35 17.54 -1.50 -0.23
CA SER A 35 18.71 -1.25 0.61
C SER A 35 19.24 -2.53 1.24
N ARG A 36 20.49 -2.89 0.88
CA ARG A 36 21.24 -3.97 1.56
C ARG A 36 21.57 -3.65 3.02
N SER A 37 21.45 -2.40 3.44
CA SER A 37 21.75 -1.94 4.81
C SER A 37 20.50 -1.70 5.66
N ALA A 38 19.33 -2.20 5.25
CA ALA A 38 18.07 -1.98 5.98
C ALA A 38 17.99 -2.69 7.35
N GLY A 39 19.05 -3.39 7.74
CA GLY A 39 19.15 -4.09 9.03
C GLY A 39 18.22 -5.30 9.12
N LEU A 40 18.08 -5.85 10.33
CA LEU A 40 17.27 -7.04 10.58
C LEU A 40 15.83 -6.90 10.07
N LEU A 41 15.18 -5.78 10.40
CA LEU A 41 13.77 -5.55 10.09
C LEU A 41 13.55 -5.44 8.58
N GLY A 42 14.44 -4.73 7.87
CA GLY A 42 14.40 -4.66 6.41
C GLY A 42 14.66 -6.01 5.74
N ASN A 43 15.59 -6.81 6.27
CA ASN A 43 15.86 -8.16 5.76
C ASN A 43 14.63 -9.07 5.87
N TYR A 44 13.92 -9.05 7.00
CA TYR A 44 12.68 -9.81 7.16
C TYR A 44 11.59 -9.35 6.19
N ILE A 45 11.40 -8.04 6.05
CA ILE A 45 10.42 -7.48 5.10
C ILE A 45 10.78 -7.90 3.68
N SER A 46 12.03 -7.71 3.24
CA SER A 46 12.42 -8.06 1.87
C SER A 46 12.26 -9.56 1.62
N SER A 47 12.69 -10.42 2.55
CA SER A 47 12.57 -11.87 2.43
C SER A 47 11.11 -12.31 2.35
N ALA A 48 10.21 -11.72 3.14
CA ALA A 48 8.78 -11.98 3.03
C ALA A 48 8.24 -11.60 1.65
N TYR A 49 8.65 -10.45 1.10
CA TYR A 49 8.20 -10.00 -0.21
C TYR A 49 8.74 -10.87 -1.34
N TYR A 50 10.02 -11.23 -1.30
CA TYR A 50 10.64 -12.16 -2.25
C TYR A 50 10.03 -13.56 -2.15
N PHE A 51 9.68 -14.02 -0.95
CA PHE A 51 8.98 -15.30 -0.78
C PHE A 51 7.58 -15.29 -1.40
N MET A 52 6.85 -14.16 -1.29
CA MET A 52 5.49 -14.05 -1.81
C MET A 52 5.42 -13.88 -3.33
N VAL A 53 6.31 -13.09 -3.94
CA VAL A 53 6.18 -12.64 -5.35
C VAL A 53 7.47 -12.83 -6.16
N GLY A 54 8.53 -13.34 -5.55
CA GLY A 54 9.80 -13.56 -6.23
C GLY A 54 10.45 -12.24 -6.68
N SER A 55 11.01 -12.25 -7.90
CA SER A 55 11.67 -11.08 -8.51
C SER A 55 10.75 -9.87 -8.68
N GLY A 56 9.42 -10.06 -8.70
CA GLY A 56 8.43 -8.99 -8.78
C GLY A 56 8.10 -8.31 -7.45
N SER A 57 8.88 -8.53 -6.39
CA SER A 57 8.63 -8.05 -5.02
C SER A 57 8.36 -6.54 -4.91
N TYR A 58 8.97 -5.74 -5.78
CA TYR A 58 8.79 -4.28 -5.83
C TYR A 58 7.39 -3.83 -6.29
N ILE A 59 6.52 -4.75 -6.74
CA ILE A 59 5.12 -4.46 -7.05
C ILE A 59 4.26 -4.26 -5.80
N LEU A 60 4.62 -4.90 -4.69
CA LEU A 60 3.87 -4.84 -3.43
C LEU A 60 3.89 -3.44 -2.78
N PRO A 61 5.03 -2.73 -2.68
CA PRO A 61 5.02 -1.34 -2.23
C PRO A 61 4.15 -0.45 -3.12
N LEU A 62 4.17 -0.63 -4.45
CA LEU A 62 3.33 0.13 -5.38
C LEU A 62 1.83 -0.13 -5.15
N LEU A 63 1.46 -1.39 -4.89
CA LEU A 63 0.09 -1.77 -4.51
C LEU A 63 -0.35 -1.08 -3.22
N PHE A 64 0.50 -1.02 -2.21
CA PHE A 64 0.20 -0.33 -0.95
C PHE A 64 0.06 1.18 -1.12
N VAL A 65 0.88 1.83 -1.96
CA VAL A 65 0.67 3.24 -2.31
C VAL A 65 -0.68 3.44 -2.99
N TYR A 66 -1.01 2.60 -3.97
CA TYR A 66 -2.28 2.71 -4.70
C TYR A 66 -3.48 2.56 -3.75
N TRP A 67 -3.50 1.53 -2.91
CA TRP A 67 -4.58 1.33 -1.94
C TRP A 67 -4.63 2.41 -0.88
N GLY A 68 -3.49 2.91 -0.41
CA GLY A 68 -3.42 4.00 0.55
C GLY A 68 -4.06 5.29 0.00
N ILE A 69 -3.77 5.63 -1.26
CA ILE A 69 -4.40 6.77 -1.95
C ILE A 69 -5.91 6.56 -2.09
N GLN A 70 -6.38 5.36 -2.42
CA GLN A 70 -7.82 5.10 -2.55
C GLN A 70 -8.55 5.24 -1.22
N LEU A 71 -7.94 4.77 -0.12
CA LEU A 71 -8.48 4.91 1.24
C LEU A 71 -8.58 6.37 1.66
N ILE A 72 -7.52 7.16 1.47
CA ILE A 72 -7.54 8.61 1.78
C ILE A 72 -8.64 9.32 0.99
N ARG A 73 -8.80 8.98 -0.30
CA ARG A 73 -9.85 9.57 -1.14
C ARG A 73 -11.25 9.07 -0.81
N SER A 74 -11.38 8.09 0.10
CA SER A 74 -12.63 7.36 0.38
C SER A 74 -13.33 6.91 -0.90
N LYS A 75 -12.54 6.60 -1.93
CA LYS A 75 -13.05 6.13 -3.21
C LYS A 75 -13.12 4.61 -3.16
N LYS A 76 -14.20 4.05 -3.71
CA LYS A 76 -14.25 2.62 -3.97
C LYS A 76 -13.04 2.24 -4.82
N ILE A 77 -12.29 1.23 -4.40
CA ILE A 77 -11.15 0.71 -5.16
C ILE A 77 -11.72 0.18 -6.48
N LYS A 78 -11.51 0.96 -7.54
CA LYS A 78 -11.84 0.53 -8.91
C LYS A 78 -10.57 -0.06 -9.50
N PHE A 79 -10.58 -1.34 -9.81
CA PHE A 79 -9.55 -1.94 -10.64
C PHE A 79 -9.75 -1.42 -12.07
N SER A 80 -8.82 -0.58 -12.52
CA SER A 80 -8.76 -0.10 -13.90
C SER A 80 -7.83 -1.03 -14.68
N GLY A 81 -8.15 -1.32 -15.95
CA GLY A 81 -7.24 -2.08 -16.83
C GLY A 81 -5.85 -1.46 -16.96
N ARG A 82 -5.71 -0.15 -16.73
CA ARG A 82 -4.41 0.54 -16.66
C ARG A 82 -3.55 0.08 -15.48
N PHE A 83 -4.17 -0.28 -14.36
CA PHE A 83 -3.48 -0.81 -13.20
C PHE A 83 -2.95 -2.23 -13.47
N LEU A 84 -3.75 -3.06 -14.13
CA LEU A 84 -3.30 -4.37 -14.63
C LEU A 84 -2.14 -4.24 -15.61
N GLY A 85 -2.17 -3.27 -16.52
CA GLY A 85 -1.05 -3.00 -17.43
C GLY A 85 0.24 -2.65 -16.71
N LEU A 86 0.18 -1.85 -15.63
CA LEU A 86 1.35 -1.56 -14.80
C LEU A 86 1.88 -2.82 -14.09
N LEU A 87 1.00 -3.69 -13.57
CA LEU A 87 1.42 -4.94 -12.92
C LEU A 87 2.18 -5.87 -13.88
N ILE A 88 1.73 -5.96 -15.14
CA ILE A 88 2.30 -6.85 -16.15
C ILE A 88 3.64 -6.32 -16.68
N SER A 89 3.86 -5.01 -16.72
CA SER A 89 5.13 -4.41 -17.19
C SER A 89 6.36 -4.77 -16.34
N PHE A 90 6.14 -5.37 -15.17
CA PHE A 90 7.13 -5.69 -14.16
C PHE A 90 7.31 -7.20 -13.96
N ILE A 91 6.70 -8.02 -14.82
CA ILE A 91 6.94 -9.46 -14.99
C ILE A 91 7.71 -9.66 -16.28
#